data_AF-J2WHX5-F1
#
_entry.id   AF-J2WHX5-F1
#
_cell.length_a   1.000
_cell.length_b   1.000
_cell.length_c   1.000
_cell.angle_alpha   90.00
_cell.angle_beta   90.00
_cell.angle_gamma   90.00
#
_symmetry.space_group_name_H-M   'P 1'
#
loop_
_entity.id
_entity.type
_entity.pdbx_description
1 polymer ?
#
loop_
_entity_poly.entity_id
_entity_poly.type
_entity_poly.pdbx_seq_one_letter_code
_entity_poly.pdbx_strand_id
1 'polypeptide(L)'
;QATDKDGDTVTAAAEKLVITVDDDTPVIGTAPVQDVDPTLGATSWTFSGDFAYSIGADQRGPTYSSAADSDFAALALSGSANDVAIVDPTVTWDSESLAAATFNVSFKYDHDRNAATAPELVEGTLVFDKANDTYTFEMDALQTTQDVTLGEGTGYETYDVDGTSPSSGPSPVATGKLGEGFFIQITGFEAPLSAGGNTVVAAGELVSGTQAAVTLSSTALGVSGNTIQAGEAANINFFQTDPKGNLGATNFSYATDFFIKFDGYETESDDLLLIVSLADANDPSITTTRAIYVDQGDVYENDTVNTDLVGTKYQALIVDDPADPNDPFLDNNDALLIVESNDFNIQTGDNWLIKGIQILSNDAGLTGSAINLNRDVGADGASSTSAQPVSGLVGPGNTIAEDTSTNPLKIIDAGFSTTTTTPATLDLTLDFKVVDSDSDFTAVQTIDIENPVVVELVGLTNLAPTDLVL
;
A
#
# COMPACT_ATOMS: atom_id res chain seq x y z
N GLN A 1 -11.23 62.12 -38.06
CA GLN A 1 -11.29 60.72 -37.64
C GLN A 1 -11.77 60.74 -36.20
N ALA A 2 -12.80 59.97 -35.88
CA ALA A 2 -13.07 59.59 -34.50
C ALA A 2 -12.59 58.14 -34.33
N THR A 3 -12.21 57.79 -33.12
CA THR A 3 -11.87 56.42 -32.72
C THR A 3 -12.64 56.17 -31.43
N ASP A 4 -13.22 54.98 -31.30
CA ASP A 4 -13.88 54.50 -30.08
C ASP A 4 -12.85 53.81 -29.16
N LYS A 5 -13.13 52.62 -28.63
CA LYS A 5 -12.52 52.13 -27.38
C LYS A 5 -11.48 51.04 -27.62
N ASP A 6 -11.81 50.10 -28.47
CA ASP A 6 -11.04 48.97 -29.02
C ASP A 6 -10.01 49.47 -30.06
N GLY A 7 -10.42 50.38 -30.94
CA GLY A 7 -9.56 51.01 -31.93
C GLY A 7 -10.23 51.37 -33.25
N ASP A 8 -11.51 51.07 -33.42
CA ASP A 8 -12.23 51.28 -34.67
C ASP A 8 -12.27 52.75 -35.10
N THR A 9 -12.08 53.01 -36.39
CA THR A 9 -11.91 54.40 -36.87
C THR A 9 -12.98 54.87 -37.84
N VAL A 10 -13.69 55.91 -37.43
CA VAL A 10 -14.68 56.60 -38.24
C VAL A 10 -14.01 57.69 -39.07
N THR A 11 -13.94 57.46 -40.39
CA THR A 11 -13.42 58.44 -41.35
C THR A 11 -14.56 59.10 -42.12
N ALA A 12 -14.71 60.42 -41.93
CA ALA A 12 -15.69 61.22 -42.66
C ALA A 12 -15.24 61.41 -44.13
N ALA A 13 -16.03 60.91 -45.07
CA ALA A 13 -15.93 61.25 -46.48
C ALA A 13 -16.95 62.36 -46.82
N ALA A 14 -16.72 63.10 -47.90
CA ALA A 14 -17.48 64.32 -48.24
C ALA A 14 -19.01 64.14 -48.35
N GLU A 15 -19.49 62.91 -48.59
CA GLU A 15 -20.92 62.58 -48.77
C GLU A 15 -21.37 61.34 -47.97
N LYS A 16 -20.49 60.73 -47.16
CA LYS A 16 -20.84 59.53 -46.36
C LYS A 16 -19.99 59.38 -45.10
N LEU A 17 -20.62 58.80 -44.07
CA LEU A 17 -19.93 58.22 -42.93
C LEU A 17 -19.50 56.81 -43.29
N VAL A 18 -18.23 56.46 -43.05
CA VAL A 18 -17.77 55.07 -43.07
C VAL A 18 -17.33 54.74 -41.66
N ILE A 19 -17.93 53.69 -41.13
CA ILE A 19 -17.59 53.04 -39.86
C ILE A 19 -17.09 51.65 -40.28
N THR A 20 -15.88 51.31 -39.88
CA THR A 20 -15.47 49.91 -39.74
C THR A 20 -15.88 49.51 -38.32
N VAL A 21 -16.35 48.27 -38.17
CA VAL A 21 -16.48 47.61 -36.89
C VAL A 21 -15.73 46.29 -37.07
N ASP A 22 -14.68 46.08 -36.30
CA ASP A 22 -13.99 44.80 -36.19
C ASP A 22 -14.68 44.03 -35.04
N ASP A 23 -15.45 43.01 -35.42
CA ASP A 23 -16.36 42.18 -34.62
C ASP A 23 -15.98 40.72 -34.92
N ASP A 24 -15.46 39.99 -33.91
CA ASP A 24 -15.00 38.61 -34.07
C ASP A 24 -15.26 37.68 -32.86
N THR A 25 -15.83 36.50 -33.16
CA THR A 25 -16.07 35.47 -32.15
C THR A 25 -14.75 34.92 -31.59
N PRO A 26 -14.63 34.71 -30.27
CA PRO A 26 -13.48 34.08 -29.64
C PRO A 26 -13.20 32.68 -30.18
N VAL A 27 -11.93 32.28 -30.15
CA VAL A 27 -11.45 31.01 -30.72
C VAL A 27 -10.50 30.33 -29.76
N ILE A 28 -10.70 29.02 -29.58
CA ILE A 28 -9.69 28.11 -29.05
C ILE A 28 -9.04 27.37 -30.23
N GLY A 29 -7.75 27.60 -30.44
CA GLY A 29 -7.02 27.18 -31.66
C GLY A 29 -6.69 25.69 -31.70
N THR A 30 -6.61 25.04 -30.54
CA THR A 30 -6.39 23.61 -30.34
C THR A 30 -7.33 23.13 -29.26
N ALA A 31 -7.99 21.98 -29.46
CA ALA A 31 -8.74 21.35 -28.38
C ALA A 31 -7.78 21.13 -27.19
N PRO A 32 -8.21 21.36 -25.94
CA PRO A 32 -7.36 21.10 -24.78
C PRO A 32 -6.96 19.63 -24.70
N VAL A 33 -5.70 19.36 -24.38
CA VAL A 33 -5.15 17.99 -24.25
C VAL A 33 -4.20 17.95 -23.07
N GLN A 34 -4.41 17.03 -22.13
CA GLN A 34 -3.48 16.70 -21.06
C GLN A 34 -2.16 16.17 -21.65
N ASP A 35 -1.04 16.79 -21.29
CA ASP A 35 0.33 16.42 -21.71
C ASP A 35 1.15 15.81 -20.55
N VAL A 36 0.69 15.97 -19.30
CA VAL A 36 1.42 15.56 -18.10
C VAL A 36 0.52 14.80 -17.13
N ASP A 37 0.94 13.59 -16.77
CA ASP A 37 0.40 12.79 -15.67
C ASP A 37 1.06 13.19 -14.34
N PRO A 38 0.36 13.11 -13.20
CA PRO A 38 0.89 13.53 -11.91
C PRO A 38 1.90 12.54 -11.32
N THR A 39 2.68 13.02 -10.35
CA THR A 39 3.69 12.19 -9.68
C THR A 39 3.06 11.29 -8.61
N LEU A 40 3.33 9.98 -8.69
CA LEU A 40 2.87 9.00 -7.70
C LEU A 40 3.43 9.30 -6.30
N GLY A 41 2.60 9.13 -5.27
CA GLY A 41 2.96 9.38 -3.86
C GLY A 41 3.10 10.86 -3.47
N ALA A 42 2.79 11.80 -4.38
CA ALA A 42 2.68 13.22 -4.05
C ALA A 42 1.38 13.51 -3.28
N THR A 43 1.40 14.55 -2.43
CA THR A 43 0.20 15.02 -1.70
C THR A 43 -0.74 15.87 -2.56
N SER A 44 -0.24 16.41 -3.68
CA SER A 44 -1.05 17.05 -4.73
C SER A 44 -0.74 16.44 -6.08
N TRP A 45 -1.74 16.41 -6.96
CA TRP A 45 -1.61 16.03 -8.37
C TRP A 45 -1.66 17.29 -9.23
N THR A 46 -0.81 17.34 -10.26
CA THR A 46 -0.77 18.44 -11.22
C THR A 46 -0.93 17.88 -12.62
N PHE A 47 -1.93 18.39 -13.33
CA PHE A 47 -2.20 18.11 -14.73
C PHE A 47 -1.97 19.40 -15.51
N SER A 48 -1.40 19.31 -16.70
CA SER A 48 -1.20 20.48 -17.57
C SER A 48 -1.37 20.12 -19.04
N GLY A 49 -1.75 21.11 -19.84
CA GLY A 49 -1.98 20.92 -21.27
C GLY A 49 -2.04 22.22 -22.06
N ASP A 50 -2.06 22.10 -23.38
CA ASP A 50 -2.19 23.24 -24.30
C ASP A 50 -3.62 23.80 -24.30
N PHE A 51 -3.74 25.11 -24.39
CA PHE A 51 -4.98 25.88 -24.43
C PHE A 51 -4.77 27.15 -25.26
N ALA A 52 -4.78 27.01 -26.59
CA ALA A 52 -4.50 28.10 -27.52
C ALA A 52 -5.61 29.16 -27.51
N TYR A 53 -5.42 30.22 -26.71
CA TYR A 53 -6.44 31.18 -26.31
C TYR A 53 -6.46 32.41 -27.22
N SER A 54 -7.63 32.73 -27.79
CA SER A 54 -7.81 33.97 -28.55
C SER A 54 -9.18 34.59 -28.29
N ILE A 55 -9.18 35.78 -27.68
CA ILE A 55 -10.40 36.56 -27.35
C ILE A 55 -10.86 37.50 -28.48
N GLY A 56 -10.05 37.68 -29.53
CA GLY A 56 -10.37 38.58 -30.64
C GLY A 56 -10.12 40.07 -30.35
N ALA A 57 -10.79 40.93 -31.11
CA ALA A 57 -10.85 42.38 -30.97
C ALA A 57 -11.70 42.80 -29.76
N ASP A 58 -12.74 42.03 -29.43
CA ASP A 58 -13.73 42.32 -28.38
C ASP A 58 -13.23 42.04 -26.94
N GLN A 59 -11.92 42.22 -26.71
CA GLN A 59 -11.26 41.99 -25.43
C GLN A 59 -11.83 42.86 -24.31
N ARG A 60 -12.14 42.22 -23.18
CA ARG A 60 -12.54 42.89 -21.94
C ARG A 60 -11.42 43.79 -21.40
N GLY A 61 -11.80 44.95 -20.85
CA GLY A 61 -10.85 45.91 -20.28
C GLY A 61 -10.00 45.29 -19.15
N PRO A 62 -8.87 45.92 -18.75
CA PRO A 62 -7.80 45.31 -17.96
C PRO A 62 -8.15 44.96 -16.48
N THR A 63 -9.43 44.97 -16.12
CA THR A 63 -9.94 44.75 -14.76
C THR A 63 -11.12 43.80 -14.79
N TYR A 64 -10.88 42.56 -14.37
CA TYR A 64 -11.88 41.55 -14.09
C TYR A 64 -12.26 41.68 -12.62
N SER A 65 -13.52 42.00 -12.31
CA SER A 65 -13.93 42.31 -10.92
C SER A 65 -14.85 41.25 -10.31
N SER A 66 -15.32 40.31 -11.12
CA SER A 66 -16.23 39.24 -10.74
C SER A 66 -16.28 38.16 -11.84
N ALA A 67 -16.87 37.01 -11.52
CA ALA A 67 -17.18 35.96 -12.50
C ALA A 67 -18.02 36.44 -13.70
N ALA A 68 -18.83 37.50 -13.55
CA ALA A 68 -19.62 38.07 -14.64
C ALA A 68 -18.79 38.93 -15.61
N ASP A 69 -17.58 39.32 -15.19
CA ASP A 69 -16.61 40.04 -15.99
C ASP A 69 -15.60 39.09 -16.66
N SER A 70 -15.65 37.78 -16.37
CA SER A 70 -14.69 36.77 -16.83
C SER A 70 -14.73 36.57 -18.35
N ASP A 71 -13.58 36.26 -18.95
CA ASP A 71 -13.51 35.76 -20.33
C ASP A 71 -13.97 34.28 -20.41
N PHE A 72 -14.25 33.61 -19.28
CA PHE A 72 -14.70 32.22 -19.22
C PHE A 72 -16.12 32.13 -18.63
N ALA A 73 -16.96 31.30 -19.26
CA ALA A 73 -18.34 31.09 -18.85
C ALA A 73 -18.74 29.62 -18.88
N ALA A 74 -19.82 29.31 -18.16
CA ALA A 74 -20.44 27.99 -18.11
C ALA A 74 -19.47 26.84 -17.71
N LEU A 75 -18.49 27.12 -16.83
CA LEU A 75 -17.61 26.10 -16.29
C LEU A 75 -18.43 25.06 -15.51
N ALA A 76 -18.25 23.78 -15.85
CA ALA A 76 -18.90 22.65 -15.21
C ALA A 76 -17.90 21.49 -15.09
N LEU A 77 -17.75 20.96 -13.88
CA LEU A 77 -17.00 19.73 -13.63
C LEU A 77 -17.96 18.54 -13.54
N SER A 78 -17.58 17.44 -14.17
CA SER A 78 -18.24 16.13 -14.07
C SER A 78 -17.21 15.01 -14.19
N GLY A 79 -17.62 13.76 -14.00
CA GLY A 79 -16.74 12.60 -14.13
C GLY A 79 -16.90 11.59 -13.00
N SER A 80 -15.86 10.77 -12.83
CA SER A 80 -15.75 9.72 -11.81
C SER A 80 -14.36 9.66 -11.18
N ALA A 81 -14.34 9.24 -9.92
CA ALA A 81 -13.14 8.83 -9.20
C ALA A 81 -13.39 7.43 -8.61
N ASN A 82 -12.41 6.54 -8.71
CA ASN A 82 -12.51 5.12 -8.34
C ASN A 82 -13.72 4.39 -8.99
N ASP A 83 -13.97 4.66 -10.27
CA ASP A 83 -15.10 4.15 -11.06
C ASP A 83 -16.51 4.56 -10.55
N VAL A 84 -16.59 5.47 -9.57
CA VAL A 84 -17.82 6.02 -8.99
C VAL A 84 -17.96 7.49 -9.37
N ALA A 85 -19.17 7.91 -9.75
CA ALA A 85 -19.43 9.31 -10.13
C ALA A 85 -19.16 10.29 -8.98
N ILE A 86 -18.48 11.39 -9.27
CA ILE A 86 -18.18 12.43 -8.27
C ILE A 86 -19.45 13.11 -7.76
N VAL A 87 -19.42 13.56 -6.50
CA VAL A 87 -20.55 14.15 -5.77
C VAL A 87 -20.28 15.63 -5.49
N ASP A 88 -21.32 16.46 -5.54
CA ASP A 88 -21.25 17.91 -5.31
C ASP A 88 -20.11 18.66 -6.04
N PRO A 89 -19.84 18.42 -7.35
CA PRO A 89 -18.77 19.12 -8.06
C PRO A 89 -19.06 20.62 -8.16
N THR A 90 -18.04 21.44 -7.91
CA THR A 90 -18.09 22.90 -8.04
C THR A 90 -16.86 23.43 -8.77
N VAL A 91 -17.08 24.47 -9.57
CA VAL A 91 -16.03 25.29 -10.18
C VAL A 91 -16.43 26.74 -9.94
N THR A 92 -15.56 27.51 -9.29
CA THR A 92 -15.85 28.89 -8.87
C THR A 92 -14.73 29.83 -9.28
N TRP A 93 -15.09 30.96 -9.88
CA TRP A 93 -14.12 32.00 -10.25
C TRP A 93 -13.46 32.56 -9.00
N ASP A 94 -12.12 32.61 -9.01
CA ASP A 94 -11.31 33.21 -7.95
C ASP A 94 -10.80 34.60 -8.36
N SER A 95 -10.07 34.64 -9.47
CA SER A 95 -9.37 35.85 -9.92
C SER A 95 -9.01 35.77 -11.40
N GLU A 96 -8.85 36.92 -12.04
CA GLU A 96 -8.53 36.98 -13.47
C GLU A 96 -7.81 38.26 -13.86
N SER A 97 -7.02 38.15 -14.93
CA SER A 97 -6.20 39.21 -15.50
C SER A 97 -6.09 39.03 -17.03
N LEU A 98 -5.38 39.95 -17.68
CA LEU A 98 -5.01 39.81 -19.09
C LEU A 98 -4.08 38.62 -19.39
N ALA A 99 -3.40 38.07 -18.38
CA ALA A 99 -2.41 37.01 -18.56
C ALA A 99 -2.88 35.64 -18.03
N ALA A 100 -3.83 35.59 -17.10
CA ALA A 100 -4.33 34.33 -16.53
C ALA A 100 -5.72 34.47 -15.92
N ALA A 101 -6.46 33.35 -15.85
CA ALA A 101 -7.71 33.20 -15.10
C ALA A 101 -7.61 32.00 -14.15
N THR A 102 -8.08 32.16 -12.91
CA THR A 102 -7.97 31.18 -11.83
C THR A 102 -9.35 30.81 -11.29
N PHE A 103 -9.56 29.52 -11.07
CA PHE A 103 -10.81 28.95 -10.57
C PHE A 103 -10.51 27.96 -9.43
N ASN A 104 -11.23 28.09 -8.31
CA ASN A 104 -11.25 27.09 -7.26
C ASN A 104 -12.21 25.97 -7.67
N VAL A 105 -11.73 24.74 -7.64
CA VAL A 105 -12.44 23.52 -8.02
C VAL A 105 -12.59 22.66 -6.77
N SER A 106 -13.74 22.02 -6.60
CA SER A 106 -13.88 20.96 -5.60
C SER A 106 -14.92 19.95 -6.01
N PHE A 107 -14.80 18.74 -5.48
CA PHE A 107 -15.79 17.68 -5.61
C PHE A 107 -15.63 16.72 -4.43
N LYS A 108 -16.53 15.75 -4.30
CA LYS A 108 -16.39 14.64 -3.37
C LYS A 108 -16.33 13.31 -4.09
N TYR A 109 -15.63 12.35 -3.52
CA TYR A 109 -15.50 11.00 -4.06
C TYR A 109 -15.66 9.93 -2.99
N ASP A 110 -16.00 8.72 -3.43
CA ASP A 110 -16.09 7.53 -2.59
C ASP A 110 -14.70 6.87 -2.54
N HIS A 111 -14.00 7.06 -1.42
CA HIS A 111 -12.65 6.55 -1.20
C HIS A 111 -12.62 5.01 -1.20
N ASP A 112 -13.58 4.37 -0.52
CA ASP A 112 -13.64 2.92 -0.31
C ASP A 112 -14.33 2.16 -1.46
N ARG A 113 -14.76 2.86 -2.51
CA ARG A 113 -15.63 2.31 -3.59
C ARG A 113 -16.94 1.72 -3.04
N ASN A 114 -17.38 2.17 -1.87
CA ASN A 114 -18.48 1.60 -1.12
C ASN A 114 -19.49 2.70 -0.74
N ALA A 115 -20.65 2.69 -1.41
CA ALA A 115 -21.72 3.66 -1.26
C ALA A 115 -22.36 3.75 0.16
N ALA A 116 -21.84 3.01 1.14
CA ALA A 116 -22.14 3.15 2.57
C ALA A 116 -21.25 4.17 3.30
N THR A 117 -20.05 4.48 2.79
CA THR A 117 -19.11 5.43 3.42
C THR A 117 -19.46 6.88 3.04
N ALA A 118 -19.09 7.84 3.89
CA ALA A 118 -19.27 9.26 3.61
C ALA A 118 -18.20 9.74 2.60
N PRO A 119 -18.57 10.36 1.47
CA PRO A 119 -17.61 10.75 0.44
C PRO A 119 -16.73 11.92 0.91
N GLU A 120 -15.43 11.80 0.67
CA GLU A 120 -14.39 12.75 1.07
C GLU A 120 -14.32 13.95 0.11
N LEU A 121 -13.98 15.13 0.63
CA LEU A 121 -13.79 16.35 -0.16
C LEU A 121 -12.38 16.40 -0.76
N VAL A 122 -12.30 16.72 -2.05
CA VAL A 122 -11.07 17.05 -2.78
C VAL A 122 -11.15 18.51 -3.21
N GLU A 123 -10.12 19.29 -2.92
CA GLU A 123 -10.00 20.69 -3.38
C GLU A 123 -8.90 20.82 -4.44
N GLY A 124 -8.99 21.87 -5.27
CA GLY A 124 -8.04 22.12 -6.34
C GLY A 124 -8.15 23.51 -6.94
N THR A 125 -7.15 23.87 -7.73
CA THR A 125 -7.02 25.16 -8.43
C THR A 125 -6.76 24.90 -9.90
N LEU A 126 -7.65 25.41 -10.76
CA LEU A 126 -7.47 25.47 -12.20
C LEU A 126 -6.98 26.85 -12.61
N VAL A 127 -5.90 26.91 -13.37
CA VAL A 127 -5.34 28.14 -13.95
C VAL A 127 -5.27 28.00 -15.46
N PHE A 128 -5.88 28.93 -16.19
CA PHE A 128 -5.63 29.14 -17.61
C PHE A 128 -4.58 30.24 -17.76
N ASP A 129 -3.43 29.94 -18.37
CA ASP A 129 -2.40 30.92 -18.74
C ASP A 129 -2.66 31.42 -20.17
N LYS A 130 -3.27 32.60 -20.25
CA LYS A 130 -3.62 33.30 -21.50
C LYS A 130 -2.39 33.86 -22.23
N ALA A 131 -1.22 33.89 -21.60
CA ALA A 131 0.01 34.45 -22.17
C ALA A 131 0.93 33.37 -22.76
N ASN A 132 0.84 32.14 -22.24
CA ASN A 132 1.60 30.98 -22.71
C ASN A 132 0.75 29.92 -23.43
N ASP A 133 -0.56 30.17 -23.61
CA ASP A 133 -1.50 29.27 -24.31
C ASP A 133 -1.60 27.87 -23.65
N THR A 134 -1.70 27.82 -22.31
CA THR A 134 -1.75 26.57 -21.54
C THR A 134 -2.77 26.61 -20.41
N TYR A 135 -3.09 25.45 -19.86
CA TYR A 135 -3.78 25.31 -18.57
C TYR A 135 -2.98 24.43 -17.60
N THR A 136 -3.20 24.64 -16.31
CA THR A 136 -2.72 23.80 -15.22
C THR A 136 -3.86 23.56 -14.23
N PHE A 137 -4.11 22.31 -13.87
CA PHE A 137 -5.00 21.93 -12.79
C PHE A 137 -4.19 21.26 -11.69
N GLU A 138 -4.10 21.89 -10.51
CA GLU A 138 -3.55 21.27 -9.31
C GLU A 138 -4.69 20.89 -8.36
N MET A 139 -4.64 19.69 -7.78
CA MET A 139 -5.65 19.18 -6.85
C MET A 139 -4.99 18.40 -5.71
N ASP A 140 -5.68 18.24 -4.58
CA ASP A 140 -5.29 17.24 -3.59
C ASP A 140 -5.22 15.86 -4.26
N ALA A 141 -4.18 15.08 -3.95
CA ALA A 141 -4.08 13.72 -4.45
C ALA A 141 -5.24 12.87 -3.90
N LEU A 142 -5.86 12.03 -4.73
CA LEU A 142 -6.81 11.04 -4.20
C LEU A 142 -6.07 10.13 -3.22
N GLN A 143 -6.65 9.90 -2.05
CA GLN A 143 -6.07 8.97 -1.10
C GLN A 143 -6.10 7.56 -1.69
N THR A 144 -4.97 6.87 -1.60
CA THR A 144 -4.85 5.46 -1.95
C THR A 144 -5.19 4.64 -0.71
N THR A 145 -6.38 4.04 -0.67
CA THR A 145 -6.79 3.18 0.44
C THR A 145 -5.90 1.95 0.50
N GLN A 146 -5.48 1.62 1.71
CA GLN A 146 -4.95 0.31 2.03
C GLN A 146 -6.11 -0.54 2.59
N ASP A 147 -7.01 -1.05 1.75
CA ASP A 147 -8.11 -1.87 2.26
C ASP A 147 -7.59 -3.22 2.76
N VAL A 148 -7.59 -3.40 4.08
CA VAL A 148 -7.21 -4.64 4.73
C VAL A 148 -8.31 -5.68 4.55
N THR A 149 -8.25 -6.42 3.43
CA THR A 149 -9.10 -7.59 3.26
C THR A 149 -8.50 -8.75 4.04
N LEU A 150 -9.17 -9.15 5.13
CA LEU A 150 -8.90 -10.41 5.83
C LEU A 150 -9.45 -11.58 4.99
N GLY A 151 -8.56 -12.47 4.57
CA GLY A 151 -8.92 -13.70 3.85
C GLY A 151 -8.50 -14.93 4.64
N GLU A 152 -9.36 -15.95 4.64
CA GLU A 152 -9.11 -17.23 5.32
C GLU A 152 -8.34 -18.21 4.44
N GLY A 153 -7.30 -18.84 5.00
CA GLY A 153 -6.56 -19.90 4.34
C GLY A 153 -7.38 -21.18 4.14
N THR A 154 -7.25 -21.81 2.97
CA THR A 154 -8.04 -22.97 2.54
C THR A 154 -7.19 -24.04 1.85
N GLY A 155 -7.75 -25.24 1.69
CA GLY A 155 -7.15 -26.30 0.88
C GLY A 155 -5.84 -26.86 1.45
N TYR A 156 -5.72 -26.92 2.78
CA TYR A 156 -4.56 -27.48 3.46
C TYR A 156 -4.41 -28.99 3.20
N GLU A 157 -3.26 -29.39 2.66
CA GLU A 157 -2.96 -30.77 2.28
C GLU A 157 -1.51 -31.11 2.64
N THR A 158 -1.21 -32.40 2.90
CA THR A 158 0.16 -32.87 3.19
C THR A 158 0.70 -33.73 2.06
N TYR A 159 2.01 -33.69 1.83
CA TYR A 159 2.68 -34.36 0.72
C TYR A 159 4.01 -34.96 1.17
N ASP A 160 4.33 -36.14 0.66
CA ASP A 160 5.71 -36.63 0.65
C ASP A 160 6.58 -35.77 -0.28
N VAL A 161 7.90 -35.78 -0.07
CA VAL A 161 8.84 -35.04 -0.92
C VAL A 161 8.71 -35.47 -2.38
N ASP A 162 8.65 -34.47 -3.27
CA ASP A 162 8.36 -34.59 -4.72
C ASP A 162 6.98 -35.23 -5.04
N GLY A 163 6.11 -35.37 -4.03
CA GLY A 163 4.76 -35.89 -4.13
C GLY A 163 3.80 -34.92 -4.81
N THR A 164 2.91 -35.47 -5.65
CA THR A 164 1.89 -34.71 -6.41
C THR A 164 0.44 -35.02 -6.00
N SER A 165 0.27 -36.02 -5.12
CA SER A 165 -0.99 -36.46 -4.53
C SER A 165 -0.90 -36.35 -3.01
N PRO A 166 -1.97 -35.97 -2.30
CA PRO A 166 -1.96 -35.88 -0.84
C PRO A 166 -1.58 -37.20 -0.15
N SER A 167 -0.91 -37.07 0.98
CA SER A 167 -0.57 -38.18 1.89
C SER A 167 -1.75 -38.54 2.80
N SER A 168 -1.73 -39.76 3.32
CA SER A 168 -2.73 -40.26 4.29
C SER A 168 -2.17 -40.41 5.70
N GLY A 169 -1.06 -39.74 6.02
CA GLY A 169 -0.36 -39.82 7.30
C GLY A 169 0.63 -38.65 7.49
N PRO A 170 1.43 -38.66 8.57
CA PRO A 170 2.42 -37.62 8.81
C PRO A 170 3.42 -37.56 7.66
N SER A 171 3.54 -36.40 7.02
CA SER A 171 4.42 -36.18 5.87
C SER A 171 5.22 -34.88 6.05
N PRO A 172 6.40 -34.77 5.40
CA PRO A 172 7.36 -33.70 5.67
C PRO A 172 7.09 -32.38 4.95
N VAL A 173 6.06 -32.32 4.10
CA VAL A 173 5.63 -31.12 3.41
C VAL A 173 4.13 -30.94 3.63
N ALA A 174 3.72 -29.72 3.91
CA ALA A 174 2.32 -29.31 3.89
C ALA A 174 2.16 -28.09 2.99
N THR A 175 1.04 -27.97 2.27
CA THR A 175 0.71 -26.75 1.50
C THR A 175 -0.69 -26.26 1.85
N GLY A 176 -0.96 -25.00 1.54
CA GLY A 176 -2.25 -24.35 1.69
C GLY A 176 -2.38 -23.17 0.73
N LYS A 177 -3.61 -22.80 0.39
CA LYS A 177 -3.92 -21.60 -0.39
C LYS A 177 -4.39 -20.51 0.56
N LEU A 178 -3.72 -19.37 0.56
CA LEU A 178 -4.17 -18.21 1.31
C LEU A 178 -5.02 -17.33 0.40
N GLY A 179 -4.47 -16.90 -0.74
CA GLY A 179 -5.15 -16.03 -1.70
C GLY A 179 -5.10 -16.55 -3.13
N GLU A 180 -5.75 -15.85 -4.06
CA GLU A 180 -5.46 -16.05 -5.48
C GLU A 180 -4.03 -15.61 -5.77
N GLY A 181 -3.21 -16.52 -6.33
CA GLY A 181 -1.78 -16.26 -6.52
C GLY A 181 -0.93 -16.28 -5.23
N PHE A 182 -1.47 -16.76 -4.10
CA PHE A 182 -0.70 -16.89 -2.86
C PHE A 182 -0.97 -18.24 -2.17
N PHE A 183 0.00 -19.14 -2.32
CA PHE A 183 0.07 -20.45 -1.69
C PHE A 183 1.29 -20.50 -0.77
N ILE A 184 1.20 -21.30 0.29
CA ILE A 184 2.31 -21.59 1.19
C ILE A 184 2.78 -23.04 1.04
N GLN A 185 4.06 -23.29 1.28
CA GLN A 185 4.64 -24.60 1.53
C GLN A 185 5.39 -24.57 2.84
N ILE A 186 5.09 -25.53 3.73
CA ILE A 186 5.72 -25.65 5.04
C ILE A 186 6.52 -26.94 5.07
N THR A 187 7.77 -26.84 5.53
CA THR A 187 8.64 -28.00 5.82
C THR A 187 9.21 -27.92 7.23
N GLY A 188 9.35 -29.08 7.87
CA GLY A 188 9.89 -29.21 9.21
C GLY A 188 11.32 -29.76 9.21
N PHE A 189 12.14 -29.30 10.15
CA PHE A 189 13.46 -29.86 10.42
C PHE A 189 13.65 -30.14 11.91
N GLU A 190 14.37 -31.20 12.23
CA GLU A 190 14.81 -31.62 13.56
C GLU A 190 16.34 -31.60 13.68
N ALA A 191 16.82 -31.47 14.91
CA ALA A 191 18.23 -31.46 15.28
C ALA A 191 19.04 -32.68 14.74
N PRO A 192 20.37 -32.52 14.52
CA PRO A 192 21.15 -31.30 14.71
C PRO A 192 20.88 -30.26 13.62
N LEU A 193 20.58 -29.04 14.04
CA LEU A 193 20.35 -27.91 13.15
C LEU A 193 21.68 -27.27 12.73
N SER A 194 21.75 -26.78 11.49
CA SER A 194 22.92 -26.09 10.95
C SER A 194 22.55 -25.14 9.80
N ALA A 195 23.24 -24.00 9.73
CA ALA A 195 23.21 -23.06 8.59
C ALA A 195 24.53 -23.18 7.81
N GLY A 196 24.47 -23.27 6.47
CA GLY A 196 25.66 -23.46 5.64
C GLY A 196 26.51 -24.71 5.95
N GLY A 197 25.99 -25.67 6.71
CA GLY A 197 26.74 -26.82 7.24
C GLY A 197 27.58 -26.52 8.49
N ASN A 198 27.28 -25.43 9.21
CA ASN A 198 27.94 -25.04 10.47
C ASN A 198 26.93 -24.41 11.47
N THR A 199 27.39 -23.95 12.64
CA THR A 199 26.51 -23.38 13.70
C THR A 199 26.46 -21.85 13.70
N VAL A 200 27.09 -21.18 12.73
CA VAL A 200 26.99 -19.73 12.55
C VAL A 200 26.02 -19.45 11.41
N VAL A 201 24.91 -18.77 11.70
CA VAL A 201 23.95 -18.30 10.70
C VAL A 201 24.49 -17.05 10.02
N ALA A 202 24.72 -17.11 8.70
CA ALA A 202 25.09 -15.96 7.89
C ALA A 202 23.92 -15.48 7.01
N ALA A 203 23.97 -14.23 6.56
CA ALA A 203 23.01 -13.68 5.61
C ALA A 203 23.02 -14.46 4.29
N GLY A 204 21.83 -14.85 3.82
CA GLY A 204 21.64 -15.73 2.66
C GLY A 204 21.57 -17.22 3.00
N GLU A 205 21.73 -17.59 4.27
CA GLU A 205 21.57 -18.97 4.74
C GLU A 205 20.22 -19.17 5.45
N LEU A 206 19.69 -20.38 5.33
CA LEU A 206 18.60 -20.92 6.16
C LEU A 206 19.16 -22.08 6.99
N VAL A 207 18.51 -22.35 8.11
CA VAL A 207 18.81 -23.51 8.97
C VAL A 207 18.23 -24.77 8.35
N SER A 208 18.95 -25.88 8.49
CA SER A 208 18.56 -27.20 8.01
C SER A 208 18.97 -28.29 9.00
N GLY A 209 18.24 -29.40 9.00
CA GLY A 209 18.47 -30.54 9.87
C GLY A 209 17.95 -31.84 9.26
N THR A 210 17.61 -32.82 10.10
CA THR A 210 16.85 -34.00 9.65
C THR A 210 15.45 -33.55 9.24
N GLN A 211 14.97 -33.92 8.05
CA GLN A 211 13.63 -33.54 7.65
C GLN A 211 12.58 -34.24 8.52
N ALA A 212 11.67 -33.45 9.08
CA ALA A 212 10.65 -33.85 10.04
C ALA A 212 9.24 -33.75 9.43
N ALA A 213 8.26 -34.42 10.04
CA ALA A 213 6.86 -34.27 9.62
C ALA A 213 6.35 -32.87 9.98
N VAL A 214 5.47 -32.31 9.15
CA VAL A 214 4.76 -31.07 9.48
C VAL A 214 3.32 -31.43 9.84
N THR A 215 2.82 -30.86 10.93
CA THR A 215 1.40 -30.93 11.25
C THR A 215 0.75 -29.60 10.95
N LEU A 216 -0.24 -29.63 10.06
CA LEU A 216 -1.28 -28.62 9.97
C LEU A 216 -2.57 -29.24 10.49
N SER A 217 -3.07 -28.71 11.60
CA SER A 217 -4.32 -29.14 12.22
C SER A 217 -5.26 -27.94 12.35
N SER A 218 -6.55 -28.17 12.62
CA SER A 218 -7.52 -27.10 12.89
C SER A 218 -7.27 -26.33 14.20
N THR A 219 -6.13 -26.54 14.86
CA THR A 219 -5.79 -25.92 16.15
C THR A 219 -4.31 -25.54 16.29
N ALA A 220 -3.45 -25.87 15.32
CA ALA A 220 -2.00 -25.64 15.40
C ALA A 220 -1.26 -25.95 14.08
N LEU A 221 -0.19 -25.19 13.82
CA LEU A 221 0.95 -25.54 12.98
C LEU A 221 2.13 -25.99 13.87
N GLY A 222 2.80 -27.08 13.50
CA GLY A 222 3.98 -27.58 14.23
C GLY A 222 4.87 -28.54 13.44
N VAL A 223 6.01 -28.90 14.05
CA VAL A 223 7.01 -29.84 13.54
C VAL A 223 6.99 -31.09 14.42
N SER A 224 6.94 -32.28 13.80
CA SER A 224 6.83 -33.60 14.46
C SER A 224 5.75 -33.72 15.55
N GLY A 225 4.77 -32.82 15.51
CA GLY A 225 3.71 -32.63 16.49
C GLY A 225 2.94 -31.33 16.19
N ASN A 226 2.19 -30.85 17.18
CA ASN A 226 1.39 -29.61 17.09
C ASN A 226 2.16 -28.38 17.64
N THR A 227 3.48 -28.46 17.75
CA THR A 227 4.35 -27.45 18.35
C THR A 227 5.68 -27.37 17.59
N ILE A 228 6.48 -26.35 17.84
CA ILE A 228 7.90 -26.27 17.49
C ILE A 228 8.68 -26.31 18.81
N GLN A 229 9.54 -27.30 18.98
CA GLN A 229 10.34 -27.52 20.19
C GLN A 229 11.81 -27.12 20.00
N ALA A 230 12.55 -27.06 21.11
CA ALA A 230 13.99 -26.85 21.12
C ALA A 230 14.73 -27.76 20.14
N GLY A 231 15.40 -27.18 19.14
CA GLY A 231 16.08 -27.92 18.07
C GLY A 231 15.20 -28.35 16.89
N GLU A 232 13.97 -27.85 16.80
CA GLU A 232 13.11 -27.94 15.61
C GLU A 232 13.06 -26.59 14.88
N ALA A 233 12.79 -26.63 13.58
CA ALA A 233 12.58 -25.43 12.75
C ALA A 233 11.45 -25.65 11.74
N ALA A 234 10.46 -24.75 11.74
CA ALA A 234 9.42 -24.70 10.70
C ALA A 234 9.83 -23.69 9.63
N ASN A 235 9.80 -24.07 8.35
CA ASN A 235 10.11 -23.18 7.23
C ASN A 235 8.90 -23.03 6.31
N ILE A 236 8.39 -21.81 6.16
CA ILE A 236 7.23 -21.44 5.35
C ILE A 236 7.72 -20.68 4.11
N ASN A 237 7.44 -21.17 2.90
CA ASN A 237 7.80 -20.55 1.62
C ASN A 237 6.55 -20.14 0.83
N PHE A 238 6.58 -19.02 0.10
CA PHE A 238 5.42 -18.47 -0.61
C PHE A 238 5.48 -18.70 -2.13
N PHE A 239 4.35 -19.05 -2.76
CA PHE A 239 4.28 -19.44 -4.18
C PHE A 239 3.00 -18.95 -4.88
N GLN A 240 3.09 -18.67 -6.18
CA GLN A 240 1.96 -18.26 -7.02
C GLN A 240 0.99 -19.41 -7.35
N THR A 241 1.44 -20.65 -7.26
CA THR A 241 0.61 -21.86 -7.46
C THR A 241 1.05 -22.94 -6.47
N ASP A 242 0.11 -23.76 -6.00
CA ASP A 242 0.36 -24.91 -5.12
C ASP A 242 1.61 -25.72 -5.55
N PRO A 243 2.71 -25.68 -4.76
CA PRO A 243 3.95 -26.38 -5.08
C PRO A 243 3.90 -27.86 -4.67
N LYS A 244 2.89 -28.28 -3.89
CA LYS A 244 2.76 -29.64 -3.35
C LYS A 244 4.05 -30.08 -2.62
N GLY A 245 4.48 -31.32 -2.81
CA GLY A 245 5.73 -31.84 -2.29
C GLY A 245 7.01 -31.36 -3.01
N ASN A 246 6.92 -30.55 -4.06
CA ASN A 246 8.10 -30.11 -4.83
C ASN A 246 8.89 -29.04 -4.05
N LEU A 247 10.02 -29.44 -3.47
CA LEU A 247 10.92 -28.55 -2.72
C LEU A 247 11.81 -27.68 -3.63
N GLY A 248 11.82 -27.96 -4.95
CA GLY A 248 12.54 -27.19 -5.96
C GLY A 248 11.66 -26.22 -6.75
N ALA A 249 10.48 -25.86 -6.23
CA ALA A 249 9.60 -24.87 -6.85
C ALA A 249 10.25 -23.47 -6.89
N THR A 250 10.00 -22.70 -7.95
CA THR A 250 10.62 -21.38 -8.19
C THR A 250 9.65 -20.26 -8.53
N ASN A 251 8.36 -20.57 -8.59
CA ASN A 251 7.25 -19.66 -8.87
C ASN A 251 6.84 -18.88 -7.62
N PHE A 252 7.78 -18.20 -6.98
CA PHE A 252 7.55 -17.54 -5.69
C PHE A 252 6.48 -16.44 -5.75
N SER A 253 5.75 -16.28 -4.65
CA SER A 253 4.93 -15.09 -4.35
C SER A 253 5.60 -14.31 -3.22
N TYR A 254 5.14 -13.09 -2.95
CA TYR A 254 5.82 -12.19 -2.01
C TYR A 254 4.85 -11.41 -1.12
N ALA A 255 5.28 -11.11 0.10
CA ALA A 255 4.57 -10.31 1.09
C ALA A 255 5.42 -9.10 1.53
N THR A 256 4.81 -8.04 2.04
CA THR A 256 5.51 -6.87 2.60
C THR A 256 5.76 -7.01 4.10
N ASP A 257 4.80 -7.59 4.81
CA ASP A 257 4.75 -7.68 6.28
C ASP A 257 4.08 -9.00 6.68
N PHE A 258 4.24 -9.41 7.94
CA PHE A 258 3.48 -10.54 8.49
C PHE A 258 3.18 -10.37 9.98
N PHE A 259 2.25 -11.19 10.46
CA PHE A 259 2.06 -11.44 11.89
C PHE A 259 2.03 -12.94 12.17
N ILE A 260 2.32 -13.34 13.41
CA ILE A 260 2.18 -14.70 13.92
C ILE A 260 1.54 -14.63 15.31
N LYS A 261 0.46 -15.38 15.52
CA LYS A 261 -0.14 -15.61 16.84
C LYS A 261 0.33 -16.97 17.37
N PHE A 262 0.98 -16.93 18.53
CA PHE A 262 1.36 -18.10 19.32
C PHE A 262 0.39 -18.33 20.48
N ASP A 263 0.17 -19.60 20.81
CA ASP A 263 -0.38 -20.10 22.07
C ASP A 263 0.77 -20.81 22.81
N GLY A 264 0.79 -20.72 24.14
CA GLY A 264 1.85 -21.31 24.96
C GLY A 264 3.09 -20.43 25.10
N TYR A 265 2.95 -19.11 24.89
CA TYR A 265 4.01 -18.14 25.14
C TYR A 265 3.96 -17.75 26.63
N GLU A 266 4.74 -18.45 27.45
CA GLU A 266 4.61 -18.36 28.90
C GLU A 266 5.36 -17.12 29.41
N THR A 267 4.68 -16.31 30.23
CA THR A 267 5.26 -15.07 30.76
C THR A 267 6.59 -15.32 31.48
N GLU A 268 7.65 -14.64 31.02
CA GLU A 268 8.97 -14.49 31.67
C GLU A 268 10.05 -15.57 31.38
N SER A 269 10.18 -16.04 30.14
CA SER A 269 11.50 -16.50 29.59
C SER A 269 11.54 -16.82 28.09
N ASP A 270 10.43 -16.71 27.36
CA ASP A 270 10.38 -17.18 25.98
C ASP A 270 10.90 -16.11 25.01
N ASP A 271 11.97 -16.47 24.31
CA ASP A 271 12.58 -15.72 23.21
C ASP A 271 12.48 -16.57 21.93
N LEU A 272 12.61 -15.98 20.74
CA LEU A 272 12.53 -16.75 19.48
C LEU A 272 13.46 -16.24 18.38
N LEU A 273 13.80 -17.15 17.47
CA LEU A 273 14.63 -16.84 16.30
C LEU A 273 13.81 -17.00 15.02
N LEU A 274 13.64 -15.89 14.31
CA LEU A 274 13.16 -15.87 12.95
C LEU A 274 14.33 -15.76 11.97
N ILE A 275 14.21 -16.42 10.82
CA ILE A 275 15.04 -16.14 9.65
C ILE A 275 14.12 -15.85 8.47
N VAL A 276 14.00 -14.56 8.13
CA VAL A 276 13.16 -14.09 7.03
C VAL A 276 13.91 -14.26 5.72
N SER A 277 13.31 -14.96 4.76
CA SER A 277 13.82 -15.10 3.40
C SER A 277 13.30 -13.95 2.53
N LEU A 278 14.20 -13.29 1.83
CA LEU A 278 13.96 -12.01 1.18
C LEU A 278 14.34 -12.04 -0.30
N ALA A 279 13.61 -11.29 -1.13
CA ALA A 279 13.90 -11.01 -2.52
C ALA A 279 13.82 -9.50 -2.79
N ASP A 280 14.68 -8.94 -3.65
CA ASP A 280 14.63 -7.52 -4.00
C ASP A 280 13.38 -7.23 -4.84
N ALA A 281 12.63 -6.18 -4.50
CA ALA A 281 11.37 -5.86 -5.18
C ALA A 281 11.53 -5.43 -6.65
N ASN A 282 12.71 -4.91 -7.03
CA ASN A 282 13.03 -4.50 -8.39
C ASN A 282 13.63 -5.66 -9.21
N ASP A 283 14.42 -6.53 -8.58
CA ASP A 283 14.97 -7.75 -9.20
C ASP A 283 14.83 -8.96 -8.26
N PRO A 284 13.69 -9.68 -8.30
CA PRO A 284 13.45 -10.83 -7.42
C PRO A 284 14.40 -12.03 -7.63
N SER A 285 15.34 -11.96 -8.58
CA SER A 285 16.44 -12.94 -8.68
C SER A 285 17.55 -12.69 -7.65
N ILE A 286 17.63 -11.47 -7.10
CA ILE A 286 18.50 -11.11 -5.97
C ILE A 286 17.78 -11.49 -4.68
N THR A 287 18.35 -12.43 -3.93
CA THR A 287 17.75 -12.93 -2.68
C THR A 287 18.75 -12.94 -1.53
N THR A 288 18.26 -12.76 -0.31
CA THR A 288 19.05 -12.87 0.92
C THR A 288 18.22 -13.48 2.06
N THR A 289 18.79 -13.61 3.25
CA THR A 289 18.06 -13.87 4.49
C THR A 289 18.48 -12.87 5.56
N ARG A 290 17.58 -12.60 6.53
CA ARG A 290 17.88 -11.83 7.74
C ARG A 290 17.40 -12.60 8.95
N ALA A 291 18.30 -12.81 9.91
CA ALA A 291 17.95 -13.31 11.23
C ALA A 291 17.35 -12.14 12.03
N ILE A 292 16.18 -12.36 12.61
CA ILE A 292 15.55 -11.46 13.57
C ILE A 292 15.45 -12.25 14.87
N TYR A 293 16.01 -11.68 15.92
CA TYR A 293 15.88 -12.14 17.29
C TYR A 293 14.78 -11.31 17.94
N VAL A 294 13.90 -12.02 18.65
CA VAL A 294 12.67 -11.48 19.21
C VAL A 294 12.70 -11.88 20.69
N ASP A 295 12.90 -10.88 21.54
CA ASP A 295 12.79 -11.05 22.99
C ASP A 295 11.31 -11.11 23.39
N GLN A 296 11.03 -11.63 24.59
CA GLN A 296 9.74 -11.48 25.29
C GLN A 296 9.15 -10.04 25.26
N GLY A 297 9.99 -9.00 25.20
CA GLY A 297 9.54 -7.60 25.13
C GLY A 297 9.06 -7.15 23.74
N ASP A 298 9.39 -7.92 22.70
CA ASP A 298 9.15 -7.58 21.29
C ASP A 298 7.79 -8.11 20.77
N VAL A 299 7.02 -8.81 21.62
CA VAL A 299 5.68 -9.34 21.32
C VAL A 299 4.56 -8.63 22.09
N TYR A 300 3.36 -8.66 21.54
CA TYR A 300 2.13 -8.19 22.19
C TYR A 300 1.46 -9.32 22.95
N GLU A 301 1.10 -9.08 24.21
CA GLU A 301 0.40 -10.02 25.08
C GLU A 301 -0.93 -9.41 25.56
N ASN A 302 -1.74 -10.20 26.27
CA ASN A 302 -3.02 -9.74 26.83
C ASN A 302 -2.86 -8.72 27.98
N ASP A 303 -1.82 -8.83 28.82
CA ASP A 303 -1.57 -7.91 29.94
C ASP A 303 -0.69 -6.69 29.54
N THR A 304 -0.35 -6.53 28.24
CA THR A 304 0.39 -5.36 27.73
C THR A 304 -0.53 -4.27 27.18
N VAL A 305 -0.08 -3.01 27.26
CA VAL A 305 -0.84 -1.84 26.81
C VAL A 305 -0.65 -1.65 25.30
N ASN A 306 -1.43 -2.38 24.52
CA ASN A 306 -1.31 -2.49 23.05
C ASN A 306 -1.94 -1.30 22.29
N THR A 307 -1.77 -0.07 22.81
CA THR A 307 -2.45 1.14 22.31
C THR A 307 -1.89 1.69 21.00
N ASP A 308 -0.68 1.30 20.65
CA ASP A 308 0.05 1.61 19.43
C ASP A 308 -0.52 0.89 18.19
N LEU A 309 -1.17 -0.27 18.36
CA LEU A 309 -1.90 -0.95 17.29
C LEU A 309 -3.22 -0.26 16.92
N VAL A 310 -3.75 0.66 17.76
CA VAL A 310 -5.02 1.35 17.53
C VAL A 310 -4.89 2.36 16.38
N GLY A 311 -5.73 2.23 15.35
CA GLY A 311 -5.67 3.02 14.13
C GLY A 311 -4.71 2.47 13.07
N THR A 312 -4.12 1.29 13.29
CA THR A 312 -3.25 0.60 12.32
C THR A 312 -3.99 -0.54 11.62
N LYS A 313 -3.40 -1.07 10.54
CA LYS A 313 -3.91 -2.27 9.82
C LYS A 313 -4.04 -3.52 10.71
N TYR A 314 -3.36 -3.53 11.86
CA TYR A 314 -3.36 -4.62 12.83
C TYR A 314 -4.38 -4.45 13.97
N GLN A 315 -5.12 -3.34 14.04
CA GLN A 315 -6.07 -3.10 15.14
C GLN A 315 -7.07 -4.24 15.30
N ALA A 316 -7.51 -4.87 14.20
CA ALA A 316 -8.44 -6.00 14.23
C ALA A 316 -7.87 -7.24 14.94
N LEU A 317 -6.54 -7.36 15.06
CA LEU A 317 -5.84 -8.46 15.74
C LEU A 317 -5.72 -8.28 17.27
N ILE A 318 -6.32 -7.23 17.85
CA ILE A 318 -6.36 -7.02 19.31
C ILE A 318 -7.75 -6.61 19.82
N VAL A 319 -8.77 -6.77 18.99
CA VAL A 319 -10.17 -6.59 19.40
C VAL A 319 -10.74 -7.96 19.75
N ASP A 320 -11.39 -8.07 20.91
CA ASP A 320 -12.11 -9.29 21.32
C ASP A 320 -13.06 -9.77 20.22
N ASP A 321 -13.26 -11.09 20.07
CA ASP A 321 -14.16 -11.61 19.04
C ASP A 321 -15.57 -10.99 19.22
N PRO A 322 -16.11 -10.28 18.22
CA PRO A 322 -17.46 -9.72 18.30
C PRO A 322 -18.56 -10.81 18.40
N ALA A 323 -18.26 -12.08 18.11
CA ALA A 323 -19.15 -13.21 18.32
C ALA A 323 -19.08 -13.82 19.74
N ASP A 324 -17.90 -13.91 20.37
CA ASP A 324 -17.75 -14.16 21.81
C ASP A 324 -16.84 -13.12 22.52
N PRO A 325 -17.42 -12.06 23.13
CA PRO A 325 -16.65 -11.03 23.85
C PRO A 325 -16.10 -11.48 25.21
N ASN A 326 -15.92 -12.80 25.41
CA ASN A 326 -15.17 -13.41 26.50
C ASN A 326 -13.98 -14.25 25.99
N ASP A 327 -13.81 -14.34 24.66
CA ASP A 327 -12.66 -14.93 23.98
C ASP A 327 -11.81 -13.77 23.40
N PRO A 328 -10.88 -13.21 24.18
CA PRO A 328 -10.02 -12.14 23.70
C PRO A 328 -9.11 -12.67 22.59
N PHE A 329 -8.80 -11.85 21.57
CA PHE A 329 -7.90 -12.33 20.50
C PHE A 329 -6.52 -12.74 21.03
N LEU A 330 -6.10 -12.23 22.19
CA LEU A 330 -4.97 -12.77 22.96
C LEU A 330 -5.49 -13.23 24.33
N ASP A 331 -5.43 -14.52 24.59
CA ASP A 331 -5.75 -15.11 25.89
C ASP A 331 -4.58 -14.94 26.89
N ASN A 332 -4.66 -15.61 28.03
CA ASN A 332 -3.69 -15.44 29.12
C ASN A 332 -2.33 -16.14 28.90
N ASN A 333 -2.11 -16.77 27.74
CA ASN A 333 -0.88 -17.45 27.31
C ASN A 333 -0.59 -17.24 25.80
N ASP A 334 -1.27 -16.28 25.17
CA ASP A 334 -1.10 -15.96 23.75
C ASP A 334 -0.15 -14.77 23.56
N ALA A 335 0.67 -14.85 22.50
CA ALA A 335 1.51 -13.75 22.04
C ALA A 335 1.28 -13.46 20.55
N LEU A 336 1.16 -12.18 20.20
CA LEU A 336 1.13 -11.69 18.82
C LEU A 336 2.47 -11.05 18.47
N LEU A 337 3.14 -11.66 17.50
CA LEU A 337 4.34 -11.16 16.86
C LEU A 337 3.95 -10.46 15.55
N ILE A 338 4.48 -9.27 15.31
CA ILE A 338 4.31 -8.51 14.07
C ILE A 338 5.70 -8.16 13.54
N VAL A 339 5.88 -8.24 12.22
CA VAL A 339 7.12 -7.83 11.55
C VAL A 339 6.75 -7.09 10.26
N GLU A 340 7.13 -5.83 10.20
CA GLU A 340 6.88 -4.92 9.09
C GLU A 340 8.10 -4.72 8.19
N SER A 341 7.87 -4.16 7.01
CA SER A 341 8.93 -3.89 6.02
C SER A 341 10.14 -3.14 6.59
N ASN A 342 9.95 -2.18 7.51
CA ASN A 342 11.02 -1.43 8.16
C ASN A 342 11.86 -2.26 9.16
N ASP A 343 11.37 -3.41 9.62
CA ASP A 343 12.10 -4.26 10.57
C ASP A 343 13.23 -5.05 9.91
N PHE A 344 13.06 -5.38 8.63
CA PHE A 344 14.09 -6.06 7.85
C PHE A 344 14.73 -5.17 6.77
N ASN A 345 14.13 -4.05 6.36
CA ASN A 345 14.73 -3.06 5.44
C ASN A 345 15.58 -1.97 6.16
N ILE A 346 16.38 -2.38 7.14
CA ILE A 346 17.12 -1.46 8.04
C ILE A 346 18.37 -0.77 7.43
N GLN A 347 18.80 -1.12 6.22
CA GLN A 347 19.97 -0.52 5.55
C GLN A 347 19.54 0.47 4.45
N THR A 348 20.33 1.53 4.24
CA THR A 348 20.05 2.51 3.19
C THR A 348 20.07 1.86 1.81
N GLY A 349 18.91 1.87 1.13
CA GLY A 349 18.73 1.24 -0.18
C GLY A 349 18.24 -0.20 -0.13
N ASP A 350 17.91 -0.74 1.06
CA ASP A 350 17.11 -1.94 1.19
C ASP A 350 15.73 -1.71 0.55
N ASN A 351 15.27 -2.70 -0.23
CA ASN A 351 13.93 -2.72 -0.86
C ASN A 351 13.49 -4.19 -1.02
N TRP A 352 13.54 -4.93 0.08
CA TRP A 352 13.25 -6.36 0.15
C TRP A 352 11.76 -6.62 0.34
N LEU A 353 11.28 -7.69 -0.28
CA LEU A 353 9.99 -8.33 -0.02
C LEU A 353 10.21 -9.71 0.59
N ILE A 354 9.25 -10.16 1.39
CA ILE A 354 9.26 -11.45 2.08
C ILE A 354 8.84 -12.55 1.12
N LYS A 355 9.72 -13.54 0.97
CA LYS A 355 9.56 -14.73 0.11
C LYS A 355 9.22 -15.99 0.93
N GLY A 356 9.51 -15.95 2.22
CA GLY A 356 9.29 -17.03 3.17
C GLY A 356 9.88 -16.67 4.54
N ILE A 357 9.56 -17.48 5.55
CA ILE A 357 9.98 -17.29 6.94
C ILE A 357 10.33 -18.64 7.53
N GLN A 358 11.46 -18.71 8.22
CA GLN A 358 11.81 -19.84 9.07
C GLN A 358 11.69 -19.42 10.54
N ILE A 359 11.08 -20.29 11.35
CA ILE A 359 10.73 -20.06 12.75
C ILE A 359 11.38 -21.16 13.59
N LEU A 360 12.11 -20.77 14.62
CA LEU A 360 12.71 -21.66 15.61
C LEU A 360 12.26 -21.20 17.00
N SER A 361 11.92 -22.15 17.87
CA SER A 361 11.53 -21.85 19.26
C SER A 361 12.71 -21.58 20.19
N ASN A 362 13.95 -21.64 19.66
CA ASN A 362 15.16 -21.16 20.29
C ASN A 362 16.33 -21.11 19.29
N ASP A 363 17.50 -20.70 19.77
CA ASP A 363 18.76 -20.70 19.05
C ASP A 363 19.21 -22.12 18.62
N ALA A 364 18.82 -23.17 19.36
CA ALA A 364 19.25 -24.55 19.19
C ALA A 364 20.79 -24.77 19.17
N GLY A 365 21.57 -23.90 19.82
CA GLY A 365 23.03 -23.89 19.75
C GLY A 365 23.60 -23.22 18.49
N LEU A 366 22.79 -22.49 17.74
CA LEU A 366 23.22 -21.62 16.66
C LEU A 366 23.76 -20.30 17.21
N THR A 367 24.54 -19.62 16.39
CA THR A 367 25.22 -18.37 16.72
C THR A 367 25.22 -17.47 15.49
N GLY A 368 25.50 -16.18 15.65
CA GLY A 368 25.52 -15.23 14.54
C GLY A 368 25.12 -13.84 15.02
N SER A 369 24.78 -12.98 14.06
CA SER A 369 24.20 -11.67 14.33
C SER A 369 22.76 -11.64 13.87
N ALA A 370 21.89 -11.03 14.66
CA ALA A 370 20.49 -10.81 14.34
C ALA A 370 20.12 -9.32 14.42
N ILE A 371 18.98 -8.98 13.83
CA ILE A 371 18.26 -7.74 14.13
C ILE A 371 17.54 -7.95 15.46
N ASN A 372 17.57 -6.98 16.38
CA ASN A 372 16.60 -6.98 17.50
C ASN A 372 15.32 -6.43 16.91
N LEU A 373 14.22 -7.19 17.02
CA LEU A 373 12.91 -6.65 16.68
C LEU A 373 12.64 -5.40 17.54
N ASN A 374 11.76 -4.53 17.06
CA ASN A 374 11.09 -3.56 17.89
C ASN A 374 9.61 -3.87 17.78
N ARG A 375 8.92 -3.95 18.91
CA ARG A 375 7.50 -4.31 18.90
C ARG A 375 6.63 -3.25 18.22
N ASP A 376 6.94 -1.98 18.48
CA ASP A 376 6.12 -0.85 18.04
C ASP A 376 5.95 -0.88 16.52
N VAL A 377 4.72 -0.67 16.02
CA VAL A 377 4.42 -0.68 14.57
C VAL A 377 4.49 0.71 13.92
N GLY A 378 4.56 0.73 12.59
CA GLY A 378 4.50 1.94 11.77
C GLY A 378 5.84 2.68 11.66
N ALA A 379 5.79 3.96 11.31
CA ALA A 379 6.97 4.73 10.91
C ALA A 379 8.06 4.87 12.01
N ASP A 380 7.65 4.92 13.27
CA ASP A 380 8.55 4.98 14.43
C ASP A 380 8.98 3.57 14.92
N GLY A 381 8.40 2.52 14.34
CA GLY A 381 8.55 1.12 14.73
C GLY A 381 9.86 0.42 14.31
N ALA A 382 10.74 1.08 13.56
CA ALA A 382 11.84 0.38 12.89
C ALA A 382 12.82 -0.35 13.84
N SER A 383 12.92 -1.67 13.68
CA SER A 383 13.93 -2.54 14.30
C SER A 383 15.38 -2.12 14.04
N SER A 384 16.33 -2.67 14.82
CA SER A 384 17.75 -2.32 14.62
C SER A 384 18.76 -3.40 14.98
N THR A 385 19.95 -3.30 14.39
CA THR A 385 21.16 -4.04 14.81
C THR A 385 21.96 -3.31 15.91
N SER A 386 21.41 -2.25 16.50
CA SER A 386 22.04 -1.54 17.61
C SER A 386 21.59 -2.20 18.91
N ALA A 387 22.54 -2.70 19.69
CA ALA A 387 22.24 -3.35 20.97
C ALA A 387 21.47 -2.41 21.90
N GLN A 388 20.21 -2.74 22.19
CA GLN A 388 19.48 -2.13 23.27
C GLN A 388 20.08 -2.60 24.61
N PRO A 389 20.18 -1.73 25.63
CA PRO A 389 20.75 -2.10 26.91
C PRO A 389 19.72 -2.85 27.77
N VAL A 390 19.40 -4.10 27.39
CA VAL A 390 18.62 -5.00 28.25
C VAL A 390 19.40 -5.21 29.55
N SER A 391 18.72 -5.02 30.68
CA SER A 391 19.37 -4.94 32.00
C SER A 391 19.78 -6.31 32.56
N GLY A 392 20.78 -6.94 31.94
CA GLY A 392 21.33 -8.21 32.42
C GLY A 392 22.47 -8.79 31.57
N LEU A 393 22.50 -8.48 30.26
CA LEU A 393 23.41 -9.12 29.31
C LEU A 393 24.61 -8.21 28.98
N VAL A 394 25.74 -8.84 28.63
CA VAL A 394 27.06 -8.17 28.51
C VAL A 394 27.75 -8.56 27.21
N GLY A 395 27.39 -7.88 26.11
CA GLY A 395 28.03 -8.07 24.80
C GLY A 395 27.79 -6.89 23.85
N PRO A 396 28.73 -6.55 22.95
CA PRO A 396 28.48 -5.62 21.85
C PRO A 396 27.91 -6.34 20.61
N GLY A 397 26.62 -6.14 20.36
CA GLY A 397 25.90 -6.63 19.18
C GLY A 397 24.95 -7.78 19.50
N ASN A 398 23.76 -7.75 18.91
CA ASN A 398 22.69 -8.73 19.14
C ASN A 398 23.14 -10.08 18.58
N THR A 399 23.33 -11.08 19.46
CA THR A 399 23.77 -12.41 19.05
C THR A 399 22.69 -13.43 19.28
N ILE A 400 22.56 -14.38 18.35
CA ILE A 400 21.54 -15.44 18.36
C ILE A 400 21.59 -16.34 19.62
N ALA A 401 22.66 -16.29 20.42
CA ALA A 401 22.97 -17.28 21.47
C ALA A 401 22.52 -16.87 22.90
N GLU A 402 21.46 -16.07 23.03
CA GLU A 402 21.04 -15.50 24.32
C GLU A 402 19.84 -16.23 24.97
N ASP A 403 19.05 -16.96 24.19
CA ASP A 403 17.91 -17.76 24.65
C ASP A 403 18.34 -19.01 25.45
N THR A 404 17.54 -19.35 26.47
CA THR A 404 17.67 -20.58 27.26
C THR A 404 16.35 -21.33 27.49
N SER A 405 15.25 -20.87 26.90
CA SER A 405 13.97 -21.54 26.95
C SER A 405 13.98 -22.85 26.16
N THR A 406 13.07 -23.72 26.56
CA THR A 406 12.77 -25.00 25.91
C THR A 406 11.27 -25.25 25.79
N ASN A 407 10.46 -24.19 25.97
CA ASN A 407 9.02 -24.25 25.87
C ASN A 407 8.62 -24.53 24.40
N PRO A 408 7.67 -25.46 24.14
CA PRO A 408 7.18 -25.71 22.78
C PRO A 408 6.27 -24.57 22.30
N LEU A 409 6.67 -23.82 21.28
CA LEU A 409 5.81 -22.81 20.65
C LEU A 409 4.69 -23.48 19.84
N LYS A 410 3.46 -22.98 19.93
CA LYS A 410 2.33 -23.43 19.12
C LYS A 410 1.80 -22.28 18.27
N ILE A 411 1.99 -22.35 16.96
CA ILE A 411 1.44 -21.33 16.03
C ILE A 411 -0.03 -21.65 15.79
N ILE A 412 -0.92 -20.71 16.13
CA ILE A 412 -2.38 -20.89 16.02
C ILE A 412 -3.02 -20.00 14.95
N ASP A 413 -2.42 -18.86 14.66
CA ASP A 413 -2.69 -18.07 13.45
C ASP A 413 -1.38 -17.39 12.98
N ALA A 414 -1.35 -16.94 11.74
CA ALA A 414 -0.32 -16.08 11.17
C ALA A 414 -0.83 -15.52 9.85
N GLY A 415 -0.61 -14.23 9.58
CA GLY A 415 -1.09 -13.62 8.34
C GLY A 415 -0.03 -12.84 7.60
N PHE A 416 -0.21 -12.73 6.28
CA PHE A 416 0.74 -12.08 5.38
C PHE A 416 0.08 -10.91 4.67
N SER A 417 0.75 -9.76 4.70
CA SER A 417 0.40 -8.58 3.91
C SER A 417 0.89 -8.77 2.48
N THR A 418 -0.03 -8.80 1.52
CA THR A 418 0.30 -8.84 0.09
C THR A 418 -0.18 -7.57 -0.60
N THR A 419 0.68 -6.96 -1.40
CA THR A 419 0.36 -5.75 -2.15
C THR A 419 -0.27 -6.07 -3.49
N THR A 420 -1.54 -5.72 -3.66
CA THR A 420 -2.29 -5.89 -4.92
C THR A 420 -2.84 -4.56 -5.38
N THR A 421 -2.59 -4.16 -6.62
CA THR A 421 -2.91 -2.80 -7.08
C THR A 421 -4.15 -2.79 -7.97
N THR A 422 -5.32 -2.48 -7.41
CA THR A 422 -6.45 -1.99 -8.20
C THR A 422 -6.26 -0.49 -8.44
N PRO A 423 -6.18 -0.03 -9.70
CA PRO A 423 -5.96 1.38 -9.96
C PRO A 423 -7.03 2.28 -9.30
N ALA A 424 -6.60 3.43 -8.78
CA ALA A 424 -7.48 4.56 -8.55
C ALA A 424 -7.67 5.23 -9.92
N THR A 425 -8.85 5.05 -10.51
CA THR A 425 -9.22 5.67 -11.78
C THR A 425 -9.69 7.09 -11.50
N LEU A 426 -9.05 8.07 -12.15
CA LEU A 426 -9.60 9.42 -12.25
C LEU A 426 -9.98 9.67 -13.70
N ASP A 427 -11.22 10.10 -13.92
CA ASP A 427 -11.77 10.54 -15.19
C ASP A 427 -12.62 11.77 -14.89
N LEU A 428 -12.08 12.97 -15.12
CA LEU A 428 -12.78 14.23 -14.93
C LEU A 428 -12.95 14.95 -16.26
N THR A 429 -14.18 15.36 -16.56
CA THR A 429 -14.52 16.22 -17.70
C THR A 429 -14.83 17.61 -17.18
N LEU A 430 -14.03 18.60 -17.57
CA LEU A 430 -14.27 20.02 -17.35
C LEU A 430 -14.75 20.68 -18.65
N ASP A 431 -16.04 20.98 -18.72
CA ASP A 431 -16.66 21.75 -19.81
C ASP A 431 -16.63 23.25 -19.50
N PHE A 432 -16.36 24.09 -20.50
CA PHE A 432 -16.41 25.55 -20.39
C PHE A 432 -16.64 26.23 -21.76
N LYS A 433 -16.75 27.55 -21.75
CA LYS A 433 -16.72 28.41 -22.94
C LYS A 433 -15.81 29.61 -22.70
N VAL A 434 -15.25 30.15 -23.78
CA VAL A 434 -14.71 31.52 -23.80
C VAL A 434 -15.79 32.47 -24.30
N VAL A 435 -15.87 33.67 -23.70
CA VAL A 435 -16.83 34.74 -23.99
C VAL A 435 -16.14 36.10 -23.96
N ASP A 436 -16.33 36.92 -24.98
CA ASP A 436 -15.77 38.27 -25.10
C ASP A 436 -16.60 39.33 -24.34
N SER A 437 -16.32 40.62 -24.57
CA SER A 437 -17.01 41.74 -23.95
C SER A 437 -18.44 42.01 -24.46
N ASP A 438 -18.80 41.55 -25.65
CA ASP A 438 -20.05 41.85 -26.36
C ASP A 438 -21.08 40.70 -26.23
N SER A 439 -20.59 39.51 -25.86
CA SER A 439 -21.28 38.24 -25.54
C SER A 439 -21.28 37.20 -26.66
N ASP A 440 -20.40 37.32 -27.66
CA ASP A 440 -20.06 36.22 -28.55
C ASP A 440 -19.25 35.14 -27.78
N PHE A 441 -19.30 33.89 -28.24
CA PHE A 441 -18.73 32.77 -27.47
C PHE A 441 -18.32 31.57 -28.32
N THR A 442 -17.32 30.83 -27.82
CA THR A 442 -16.91 29.54 -28.40
C THR A 442 -18.01 28.48 -28.29
N ALA A 443 -17.93 27.46 -29.14
CA ALA A 443 -18.52 26.15 -28.80
C ALA A 443 -17.99 25.68 -27.42
N VAL A 444 -18.72 24.77 -26.76
CA VAL A 444 -18.24 24.16 -25.52
C VAL A 444 -16.87 23.54 -25.78
N GLN A 445 -15.91 23.92 -24.94
CA GLN A 445 -14.57 23.37 -24.87
C GLN A 445 -14.53 22.39 -23.70
N THR A 446 -13.76 21.33 -23.86
CA THR A 446 -13.68 20.25 -22.87
C THR A 446 -12.21 20.01 -22.57
N ILE A 447 -11.87 19.94 -21.29
CA ILE A 447 -10.62 19.37 -20.78
C ILE A 447 -11.00 18.01 -20.18
N ASP A 448 -10.47 16.94 -20.76
CA ASP A 448 -10.52 15.61 -20.17
C ASP A 448 -9.25 15.42 -19.32
N ILE A 449 -9.41 14.95 -18.09
CA ILE A 449 -8.35 14.69 -17.13
C ILE A 449 -8.43 13.23 -16.72
N GLU A 450 -7.55 12.42 -17.30
CA GLU A 450 -7.47 10.98 -17.08
C GLU A 450 -6.24 10.64 -16.23
N ASN A 451 -6.37 9.68 -15.32
CA ASN A 451 -5.21 9.12 -14.62
C ASN A 451 -5.40 7.63 -14.27
N PRO A 452 -4.51 6.74 -14.75
CA PRO A 452 -4.47 5.33 -14.35
C PRO A 452 -3.53 5.13 -13.16
N VAL A 453 -3.84 5.69 -11.97
CA VAL A 453 -2.97 5.53 -10.78
C VAL A 453 -3.00 4.09 -10.30
N VAL A 454 -1.83 3.45 -10.28
CA VAL A 454 -1.61 2.12 -9.69
C VAL A 454 -0.96 2.31 -8.31
N VAL A 455 -1.65 2.00 -7.19
CA VAL A 455 -1.17 1.81 -5.78
C VAL A 455 -2.41 1.74 -4.85
N GLU A 456 -2.51 0.99 -3.73
CA GLU A 456 -1.84 -0.26 -3.32
C GLU A 456 -2.60 -0.93 -2.15
N LEU A 457 -3.21 -2.10 -2.38
CA LEU A 457 -4.03 -2.83 -1.42
C LEU A 457 -3.16 -3.80 -0.59
N VAL A 458 -3.12 -3.65 0.74
CA VAL A 458 -2.60 -4.70 1.63
C VAL A 458 -3.72 -5.69 1.93
N GLY A 459 -3.77 -6.80 1.20
CA GLY A 459 -4.56 -7.94 1.62
C GLY A 459 -3.83 -8.68 2.74
N LEU A 460 -4.42 -8.77 3.93
CA LEU A 460 -3.84 -9.46 5.09
C LEU A 460 -4.46 -10.85 5.21
N THR A 461 -3.83 -11.85 4.61
CA THR A 461 -4.42 -13.19 4.50
C THR A 461 -3.91 -14.10 5.60
N ASN A 462 -4.79 -14.71 6.40
CA ASN A 462 -4.44 -15.47 7.58
C ASN A 462 -4.28 -16.99 7.31
N LEU A 463 -3.57 -17.65 8.23
CA LEU A 463 -3.34 -19.10 8.27
C LEU A 463 -4.37 -19.81 9.16
N ALA A 464 -5.19 -19.05 9.90
CA ALA A 464 -6.24 -19.53 10.78
C ALA A 464 -7.11 -20.61 10.10
N PRO A 465 -7.13 -21.84 10.63
CA PRO A 465 -8.04 -22.88 10.17
C PRO A 465 -9.39 -22.79 10.93
N THR A 466 -10.01 -21.60 10.94
CA THR A 466 -11.21 -21.28 11.74
C THR A 466 -12.50 -21.28 10.92
N ASP A 467 -12.84 -22.40 10.27
CA ASP A 467 -14.22 -22.90 10.20
C ASP A 467 -14.33 -24.26 9.44
N LEU A 468 -13.76 -25.32 10.03
CA LEU A 468 -14.23 -26.68 9.77
C LEU A 468 -15.07 -27.21 10.94
N VAL A 469 -16.35 -26.86 10.92
CA VAL A 469 -17.39 -27.59 11.65
C VAL A 469 -17.38 -29.06 11.17
N LEU A 470 -17.12 -29.98 12.11
CA LEU A 470 -17.11 -31.44 11.91
C LEU A 470 -18.42 -32.09 12.38
#